data_AF-A0AAV9SFU5-F1
#
_entry.id   AF-A0AAV9SFU5-F1
#
_cell.length_a   1.000
_cell.length_b   1.000
_cell.length_c   1.000
_cell.angle_alpha   90.00
_cell.angle_beta   90.00
_cell.angle_gamma   90.00
#
_symmetry.space_group_name_H-M   'P 1'
#
loop_
_entity.id
_entity.type
_entity.pdbx_description
1 polymer ?
#
loop_
_entity_poly.entity_id
_entity_poly.type
_entity_poly.pdbx_seq_one_letter_code
_entity_poly.pdbx_strand_id
1 'polypeptide(L)'
;MRKCSVGSRVLVSDSWISKKAQSGLMDLVPVQAPEDLRRNVLYEALRCSSSDAESIPDRLKLPLCVTRFWFQYRQQNHPGRLNMSCLQALVLGFVYGEADADPEFKARMDGLEPGSSCLEPDVAHAFSQWQNCMRQSLHLNQLLSFPLPEPRCSWLYCGPLLHKLQNALLRHISTFKELKDLLAERWRVLLETLLKSAGLGPWDGAGPSAGVGPSGDDEGWQSQTRKKRRN
;
A
#
# COMPACT_ATOMS: atom_id res chain seq x y z
N MET A 1 -13.29 32.61 -27.14
CA MET A 1 -13.86 32.26 -25.82
C MET A 1 -14.77 31.06 -25.98
N ARG A 2 -14.37 29.89 -25.47
CA ARG A 2 -15.23 28.71 -25.35
C ARG A 2 -15.07 28.20 -23.91
N LYS A 3 -16.17 28.15 -23.18
CA LYS A 3 -16.24 27.61 -21.81
C LYS A 3 -16.11 26.09 -21.90
N CYS A 4 -15.03 25.52 -21.37
CA CYS A 4 -14.96 24.08 -21.12
C CYS A 4 -15.60 23.81 -19.76
N SER A 5 -16.70 23.07 -19.79
CA SER A 5 -17.43 22.58 -18.63
C SER A 5 -16.54 21.60 -17.85
N VAL A 6 -16.33 21.87 -16.56
CA VAL A 6 -15.64 20.96 -15.64
C VAL A 6 -16.64 19.87 -15.27
N GLY A 7 -16.43 18.67 -15.82
CA GLY A 7 -17.18 17.47 -15.44
C GLY A 7 -16.88 17.11 -13.99
N SER A 8 -17.92 17.10 -13.16
CA SER A 8 -17.90 16.68 -11.77
C SER A 8 -17.36 15.25 -11.64
N ARG A 9 -16.14 15.12 -11.12
CA ARG A 9 -15.63 13.88 -10.56
C ARG A 9 -16.30 13.69 -9.21
N VAL A 10 -17.40 12.93 -9.18
CA VAL A 10 -17.98 12.42 -7.94
C VAL A 10 -16.94 11.46 -7.36
N LEU A 11 -16.25 11.91 -6.31
CA LEU A 11 -15.32 11.08 -5.55
C LEU A 11 -16.14 9.99 -4.86
N VAL A 12 -15.88 8.73 -5.19
CA VAL A 12 -16.48 7.58 -4.48
C VAL A 12 -16.21 7.66 -2.97
N SER A 13 -15.14 8.35 -2.56
CA SER A 13 -14.84 8.71 -1.18
C SER A 13 -15.92 9.56 -0.51
N ASP A 14 -16.54 10.50 -1.23
CA ASP A 14 -17.59 11.37 -0.67
C ASP A 14 -18.89 10.58 -0.42
N SER A 15 -19.17 9.59 -1.28
CA SER A 15 -20.35 8.73 -1.12
C SER A 15 -20.29 7.85 0.13
N TRP A 16 -19.10 7.38 0.52
CA TRP A 16 -18.94 6.59 1.74
C TRP A 16 -19.01 7.44 3.00
N ILE A 17 -18.37 8.62 3.00
CA ILE A 17 -18.45 9.59 4.10
C ILE A 17 -19.91 10.01 4.32
N SER A 18 -20.64 10.29 3.23
CA SER A 18 -22.04 10.71 3.29
C SER A 18 -22.98 9.60 3.77
N LYS A 19 -22.76 8.34 3.37
CA LYS A 19 -23.55 7.20 3.85
C LYS A 19 -23.29 6.84 5.31
N LYS A 20 -22.07 7.04 5.81
CA LYS A 20 -21.71 6.74 7.21
C LYS A 20 -22.05 7.86 8.19
N ALA A 21 -22.14 9.10 7.70
CA ALA A 21 -22.74 10.21 8.43
C ALA A 21 -24.25 9.98 8.69
N GLN A 22 -24.95 9.26 7.82
CA GLN A 22 -26.37 8.92 7.99
C GLN A 22 -26.63 7.78 8.98
N SER A 23 -25.61 6.97 9.32
CA SER A 23 -25.75 5.84 10.26
C SER A 23 -25.40 6.19 11.72
N GLY A 24 -25.29 7.48 12.07
CA GLY A 24 -25.10 7.95 13.46
C GLY A 24 -23.78 7.56 14.14
N LEU A 25 -22.87 6.86 13.46
CA LEU A 25 -21.60 6.36 14.03
C LEU A 25 -20.46 7.38 13.94
N MET A 26 -20.73 8.56 13.37
CA MET A 26 -19.81 9.71 13.36
C MET A 26 -20.37 10.90 14.14
N ASP A 27 -21.23 10.66 15.13
CA ASP A 27 -21.32 11.61 16.22
C ASP A 27 -19.94 11.64 16.86
N LEU A 28 -19.26 12.78 16.70
CA LEU A 28 -17.94 13.12 17.21
C LEU A 28 -17.63 12.28 18.44
N VAL A 29 -16.85 11.20 18.30
CA VAL A 29 -16.37 10.44 19.45
C VAL A 29 -15.67 11.48 20.32
N PRO A 30 -16.22 11.85 21.49
CA PRO A 30 -15.65 12.93 22.24
C PRO A 30 -14.21 12.55 22.56
N VAL A 31 -13.29 13.52 22.64
CA VAL A 31 -11.93 13.27 23.17
C VAL A 31 -11.98 12.51 24.51
N GLN A 32 -13.09 12.63 25.24
CA GLN A 32 -13.40 11.98 26.51
C GLN A 32 -13.86 10.51 26.41
N ALA A 33 -14.04 9.97 25.20
CA ALA A 33 -14.42 8.58 25.02
C ALA A 33 -13.30 7.63 25.49
N PRO A 34 -13.65 6.42 26.00
CA PRO A 34 -12.68 5.41 26.36
C PRO A 34 -11.70 5.13 25.21
N GLU A 35 -10.44 4.88 25.55
CA GLU A 35 -9.38 4.64 24.55
C GLU A 35 -9.70 3.47 23.62
N ASP A 36 -10.29 2.40 24.15
CA ASP A 36 -10.68 1.23 23.37
C ASP A 36 -11.71 1.58 22.29
N LEU A 37 -12.66 2.46 22.60
CA LEU A 37 -13.66 2.92 21.63
C LEU A 37 -13.01 3.76 20.53
N ARG A 38 -12.13 4.70 20.92
CA ARG A 38 -11.37 5.53 19.98
C ARG A 38 -10.49 4.67 19.06
N ARG A 39 -9.85 3.63 19.62
CA ARG A 39 -9.05 2.66 18.87
C ARG A 39 -9.90 1.84 17.90
N ASN A 40 -11.09 1.39 18.33
CA ASN A 40 -12.01 0.66 17.46
C ASN A 40 -12.49 1.53 16.29
N VAL A 41 -12.79 2.81 16.51
CA VAL A 41 -13.14 3.74 15.42
C VAL A 41 -11.99 3.88 14.41
N LEU A 42 -10.76 4.00 14.90
CA LEU A 42 -9.57 4.05 14.03
C LEU A 42 -9.41 2.77 13.21
N TYR A 43 -9.51 1.60 13.85
CA TYR A 43 -9.42 0.32 13.17
C TYR A 43 -10.55 0.11 12.15
N GLU A 44 -11.76 0.51 12.47
CA GLU A 44 -12.90 0.44 11.55
C GLU A 44 -12.68 1.34 10.32
N ALA A 45 -12.14 2.55 10.51
CA ALA A 45 -11.79 3.44 9.42
C ALA A 45 -10.69 2.84 8.50
N LEU A 46 -9.74 2.11 9.10
CA LEU A 46 -8.67 1.41 8.39
C LEU A 46 -9.05 -0.01 7.92
N ARG A 47 -10.30 -0.44 8.10
CA ARG A 47 -10.78 -1.80 7.77
C ARG A 47 -9.92 -2.91 8.41
N CYS A 48 -9.43 -2.68 9.62
CA CYS A 48 -8.62 -3.61 10.38
C CYS A 48 -9.42 -4.20 11.56
N SER A 49 -9.15 -5.46 11.89
CA SER A 49 -9.70 -6.11 13.08
C SER A 49 -8.71 -5.98 14.25
N SER A 50 -9.20 -5.82 15.47
CA SER A 50 -8.37 -5.75 16.68
C SER A 50 -7.48 -6.98 16.86
N SER A 51 -8.01 -8.17 16.55
CA SER A 51 -7.29 -9.47 16.59
C SER A 51 -6.06 -9.50 15.68
N ASP A 52 -6.13 -8.85 14.52
CA ASP A 52 -5.05 -8.86 13.53
C ASP A 52 -3.86 -7.99 13.99
N ALA A 53 -4.13 -7.05 14.90
CA ALA A 53 -3.14 -6.10 15.41
C ALA A 53 -2.46 -6.57 16.71
N GLU A 54 -2.95 -7.60 17.39
CA GLU A 54 -2.38 -8.08 18.67
C GLU A 54 -0.95 -8.60 18.52
N SER A 55 -0.64 -9.24 17.40
CA SER A 55 0.70 -9.77 17.10
C SER A 55 1.69 -8.70 16.61
N ILE A 56 1.22 -7.48 16.37
CA ILE A 56 2.01 -6.40 15.76
C ILE A 56 2.64 -5.53 16.86
N PRO A 57 3.95 -5.23 16.79
CA PRO A 57 4.58 -4.26 17.69
C PRO A 57 3.87 -2.91 17.65
N ASP A 58 3.67 -2.29 18.81
CA ASP A 58 2.91 -1.05 18.97
C ASP A 58 3.27 0.07 17.98
N ARG A 59 4.57 0.27 17.73
CA ARG A 59 5.09 1.28 16.80
C ARG A 59 4.71 1.04 15.35
N LEU A 60 4.45 -0.22 14.98
CA LEU A 60 4.14 -0.65 13.63
C LEU A 60 2.67 -0.94 13.41
N LYS A 61 1.84 -1.00 14.47
CA LYS A 61 0.38 -1.22 14.35
C LYS A 61 -0.25 -0.28 13.34
N LEU A 62 -0.12 1.03 13.55
CA LEU A 62 -0.69 2.02 12.63
C LEU A 62 -0.12 1.93 11.21
N PRO A 63 1.21 1.96 10.97
CA PRO A 63 1.79 1.74 9.65
C PRO A 63 1.27 0.50 8.91
N LEU A 64 1.15 -0.63 9.60
CA LEU A 64 0.77 -1.89 9.00
C LEU A 64 -0.71 -1.96 8.68
N CYS A 65 -1.58 -1.45 9.56
CA CYS A 65 -3.00 -1.28 9.26
C CYS A 65 -3.22 -0.41 8.01
N VAL A 66 -2.52 0.74 7.94
CA VAL A 66 -2.59 1.65 6.79
C VAL A 66 -2.08 0.98 5.52
N THR A 67 -0.95 0.28 5.60
CA THR A 67 -0.33 -0.38 4.44
C THR A 67 -1.23 -1.48 3.90
N ARG A 68 -1.87 -2.27 4.78
CA ARG A 68 -2.85 -3.29 4.38
C ARG A 68 -4.07 -2.65 3.71
N PHE A 69 -4.65 -1.62 4.32
CA PHE A 69 -5.79 -0.89 3.76
C PHE A 69 -5.48 -0.34 2.36
N TRP A 70 -4.35 0.36 2.22
CA TRP A 70 -3.88 0.90 0.95
C TRP A 70 -3.70 -0.19 -0.11
N PHE A 71 -3.04 -1.30 0.25
CA PHE A 71 -2.79 -2.40 -0.67
C PHE A 71 -4.09 -3.06 -1.13
N GLN A 72 -5.02 -3.36 -0.21
CA GLN A 72 -6.31 -3.96 -0.55
C GLN A 72 -7.11 -3.07 -1.50
N TYR A 73 -7.18 -1.76 -1.21
CA TYR A 73 -7.85 -0.80 -2.09
C TYR A 73 -7.21 -0.77 -3.49
N ARG A 74 -5.87 -0.72 -3.55
CA ARG A 74 -5.12 -0.71 -4.79
C ARG A 74 -5.26 -1.99 -5.59
N GLN A 75 -5.22 -3.14 -4.93
CA GLN A 75 -5.34 -4.44 -5.57
C GLN A 75 -6.74 -4.66 -6.17
N GLN A 76 -7.79 -4.11 -5.55
CA GLN A 76 -9.15 -4.17 -6.07
C GLN A 76 -9.36 -3.29 -7.30
N ASN A 77 -8.74 -2.11 -7.35
CA ASN A 77 -8.94 -1.14 -8.44
C ASN A 77 -7.93 -1.27 -9.58
N HIS A 78 -6.70 -1.70 -9.27
CA HIS A 78 -5.57 -1.78 -10.20
C HIS A 78 -4.70 -3.01 -9.88
N PRO A 79 -5.18 -4.25 -10.14
CA PRO A 79 -4.44 -5.45 -9.82
C PRO A 79 -3.16 -5.55 -10.64
N GLY A 80 -2.04 -5.91 -10.01
CA GLY A 80 -0.79 -6.08 -10.72
C GLY A 80 0.38 -6.45 -9.80
N ARG A 81 1.41 -7.09 -10.37
CA ARG A 81 2.62 -7.49 -9.64
C ARG A 81 3.36 -6.31 -9.00
N LEU A 82 3.21 -5.12 -9.56
CA LEU A 82 3.77 -3.88 -9.00
C LEU A 82 3.28 -3.64 -7.56
N ASN A 83 1.98 -3.77 -7.29
CA ASN A 83 1.44 -3.55 -5.95
C ASN A 83 2.08 -4.49 -4.93
N MET A 84 2.34 -5.74 -5.31
CA MET A 84 2.98 -6.71 -4.44
C MET A 84 4.42 -6.32 -4.13
N SER A 85 5.20 -5.96 -5.15
CA SER A 85 6.57 -5.48 -4.93
C SER A 85 6.62 -4.22 -4.06
N CYS A 86 5.66 -3.30 -4.21
CA CYS A 86 5.57 -2.11 -3.37
C CYS A 86 5.17 -2.44 -1.92
N LEU A 87 4.23 -3.37 -1.72
CA LEU A 87 3.86 -3.85 -0.39
C LEU A 87 5.08 -4.49 0.30
N GLN A 88 5.75 -5.43 -0.37
CA GLN A 88 6.97 -6.07 0.14
C GLN A 88 8.05 -5.04 0.49
N ALA A 89 8.27 -4.05 -0.39
CA ALA A 89 9.24 -3.00 -0.15
C ALA A 89 8.91 -2.17 1.10
N LEU A 90 7.64 -1.78 1.27
CA LEU A 90 7.20 -1.02 2.44
C LEU A 90 7.42 -1.80 3.73
N VAL A 91 6.99 -3.07 3.79
CA VAL A 91 7.09 -3.80 5.05
C VAL A 91 8.55 -4.14 5.40
N LEU A 92 9.37 -4.50 4.42
CA LEU A 92 10.82 -4.66 4.66
C LEU A 92 11.49 -3.33 5.04
N GLY A 93 11.06 -2.21 4.47
CA GLY A 93 11.54 -0.87 4.83
C GLY A 93 11.21 -0.49 6.27
N PHE A 94 10.03 -0.87 6.77
CA PHE A 94 9.68 -0.68 8.18
C PHE A 94 10.62 -1.45 9.09
N VAL A 95 10.87 -2.73 8.79
CA VAL A 95 11.80 -3.55 9.59
C VAL A 95 13.22 -2.98 9.53
N TYR A 96 13.69 -2.52 8.37
CA TYR A 96 14.98 -1.86 8.24
C TYR A 96 15.12 -0.63 9.15
N GLY A 97 14.04 0.14 9.30
CA GLY A 97 13.96 1.29 10.19
C GLY A 97 13.95 0.93 11.68
N GLU A 98 13.67 -0.32 12.06
CA GLU A 98 13.66 -0.73 13.46
C GLU A 98 15.09 -0.84 14.02
N ALA A 99 15.24 -0.43 15.27
CA ALA A 99 16.55 -0.35 15.92
C ALA A 99 17.19 -1.73 16.10
N ASP A 100 16.36 -2.75 16.26
CA ASP A 100 16.71 -4.13 16.59
C ASP A 100 16.55 -5.10 15.40
N ALA A 101 16.51 -4.57 14.18
CA ALA A 101 16.60 -5.39 12.98
C ALA A 101 18.01 -5.93 12.76
N ASP A 102 18.08 -7.16 12.24
CA ASP A 102 19.32 -7.93 12.11
C ASP A 102 20.39 -7.19 11.30
N PRO A 103 21.66 -7.13 11.77
CA PRO A 103 22.73 -6.45 11.06
C PRO A 103 22.98 -7.01 9.66
N GLU A 104 22.86 -8.33 9.48
CA GLU A 104 23.02 -8.99 8.19
C GLU A 104 21.92 -8.59 7.20
N PHE A 105 20.66 -8.50 7.68
CA PHE A 105 19.55 -7.98 6.89
C PHE A 105 19.80 -6.53 6.47
N LYS A 106 20.25 -5.66 7.38
CA LYS A 106 20.58 -4.26 7.06
C LYS A 106 21.71 -4.17 6.02
N ALA A 107 22.78 -4.92 6.20
CA ALA A 107 23.90 -4.97 5.25
C ALA A 107 23.44 -5.45 3.86
N ARG A 108 22.57 -6.46 3.79
CA ARG A 108 22.01 -6.96 2.53
C ARG A 108 21.11 -5.94 1.84
N MET A 109 20.33 -5.16 2.61
CA MET A 109 19.49 -4.07 2.12
C MET A 109 20.32 -2.90 1.59
N ASP A 110 21.39 -2.53 2.30
CA ASP A 110 22.31 -1.45 1.90
C ASP A 110 23.08 -1.80 0.62
N GLY A 111 23.52 -3.06 0.53
CA GLY A 111 24.21 -3.65 -0.62
C GLY A 111 23.33 -3.97 -1.82
N LEU A 112 22.05 -3.60 -1.82
CA LEU A 112 21.23 -3.69 -3.02
C LEU A 112 21.79 -2.77 -4.11
N GLU A 113 21.90 -3.30 -5.33
CA GLU A 113 22.36 -2.56 -6.49
C GLU A 113 21.47 -1.33 -6.72
N PRO A 114 22.06 -0.15 -7.00
CA PRO A 114 21.28 0.98 -7.47
C PRO A 114 20.63 0.56 -8.78
N GLY A 115 19.29 0.47 -8.76
CA GLY A 115 18.51 0.20 -9.96
C GLY A 115 18.72 1.28 -11.04
N SER A 116 18.15 1.05 -12.22
CA SER A 116 18.10 2.05 -13.29
C SER A 116 17.80 3.44 -12.73
N SER A 117 18.59 4.44 -13.13
CA SER A 117 18.51 5.82 -12.64
C SER A 117 17.18 6.53 -12.92
N CYS A 118 16.27 5.89 -13.66
CA CYS A 118 14.94 6.40 -13.94
C CYS A 118 13.94 5.89 -12.90
N LEU A 119 13.37 6.83 -12.13
CA LEU A 119 12.25 6.56 -11.24
C LEU A 119 11.04 6.11 -12.07
N GLU A 120 10.54 4.90 -11.83
CA GLU A 120 9.34 4.41 -12.49
C GLU A 120 8.12 5.22 -12.03
N PRO A 121 7.38 5.90 -12.94
CA PRO A 121 6.28 6.79 -12.55
C PRO A 121 5.18 6.09 -11.77
N ASP A 122 4.85 4.84 -12.13
CA ASP A 122 3.80 4.06 -11.48
C ASP A 122 4.18 3.68 -10.04
N VAL A 123 5.46 3.37 -9.80
CA VAL A 123 5.99 3.10 -8.46
C VAL A 123 6.03 4.38 -7.61
N ALA A 124 6.45 5.50 -8.18
CA ALA A 124 6.47 6.79 -7.49
C ALA A 124 5.04 7.23 -7.13
N HIS A 125 4.11 7.09 -8.07
CA HIS A 125 2.70 7.33 -7.83
C HIS A 125 2.14 6.38 -6.77
N ALA A 126 2.57 5.11 -6.80
CA ALA A 126 2.15 4.11 -5.86
C ALA A 126 2.50 4.47 -4.41
N PHE A 127 3.77 4.82 -4.17
CA PHE A 127 4.24 5.25 -2.86
C PHE A 127 3.64 6.60 -2.46
N SER A 128 3.43 7.53 -3.38
CA SER A 128 2.75 8.80 -3.08
C SER A 128 1.32 8.58 -2.57
N GLN A 129 0.57 7.63 -3.15
CA GLN A 129 -0.75 7.26 -2.64
C GLN A 129 -0.67 6.67 -1.23
N TRP A 130 0.31 5.80 -0.97
CA TRP A 130 0.52 5.24 0.36
C TRP A 130 0.89 6.33 1.38
N GLN A 131 1.82 7.24 1.05
CA GLN A 131 2.21 8.35 1.92
C GLN A 131 1.02 9.27 2.23
N ASN A 132 0.16 9.54 1.24
CA ASN A 132 -1.07 10.30 1.46
C ASN A 132 -2.02 9.55 2.40
N CYS A 133 -2.21 8.25 2.21
CA CYS A 133 -3.02 7.41 3.09
C CYS A 133 -2.48 7.45 4.52
N MET A 134 -1.18 7.24 4.71
CA MET A 134 -0.51 7.32 6.01
C MET A 134 -0.69 8.67 6.69
N ARG A 135 -0.53 9.77 5.94
CA ARG A 135 -0.73 11.13 6.50
C ARG A 135 -2.17 11.35 6.99
N GLN A 136 -3.17 10.91 6.23
CA GLN A 136 -4.57 11.04 6.67
C GLN A 136 -4.86 10.17 7.91
N SER A 137 -4.28 8.97 7.97
CA SER A 137 -4.42 8.09 9.13
C SER A 137 -3.72 8.64 10.38
N LEU A 138 -2.59 9.33 10.24
CA LEU A 138 -1.96 10.06 11.34
C LEU A 138 -2.86 11.18 11.86
N HIS A 139 -3.43 12.00 10.97
CA HIS A 139 -4.37 13.04 11.39
C HIS A 139 -5.60 12.45 12.08
N LEU A 140 -6.14 11.34 11.57
CA LEU A 140 -7.26 10.65 12.22
C LEU A 140 -6.87 10.11 13.60
N ASN A 141 -5.69 9.50 13.73
CA ASN A 141 -5.15 9.04 15.01
C ASN A 141 -5.03 10.20 16.02
N GLN A 142 -4.55 11.36 15.58
CA GLN A 142 -4.43 12.58 16.39
C GLN A 142 -5.81 13.13 16.80
N LEU A 143 -6.77 13.23 15.87
CA LEU A 143 -8.14 13.66 16.15
C LEU A 143 -8.83 12.75 17.17
N LEU A 144 -8.56 11.46 17.10
CA LEU A 144 -9.03 10.47 18.07
C LEU A 144 -8.20 10.46 19.35
N SER A 145 -7.32 11.44 19.59
CA SER A 145 -6.48 11.55 20.80
C SER A 145 -5.51 10.38 21.00
N PHE A 146 -4.78 10.03 19.94
CA PHE A 146 -3.67 9.06 19.94
C PHE A 146 -4.04 7.66 20.49
N PRO A 147 -5.10 7.00 20.00
CA PRO A 147 -5.45 5.66 20.44
C PRO A 147 -4.44 4.59 20.00
N LEU A 148 -3.55 4.92 19.06
CA LEU A 148 -2.36 4.12 18.71
C LEU A 148 -1.09 4.98 18.79
N PRO A 149 0.07 4.40 19.15
CA PRO A 149 1.34 5.10 19.12
C PRO A 149 1.72 5.56 17.71
N GLU A 150 2.26 6.78 17.60
CA GLU A 150 2.76 7.27 16.34
C GLU A 150 4.12 6.64 15.98
N PRO A 151 4.32 6.24 14.71
CA PRO A 151 5.60 5.74 14.23
C PRO A 151 6.64 6.86 14.12
N ARG A 152 7.91 6.48 14.11
CA ARG A 152 9.00 7.41 13.76
C ARG A 152 9.00 7.66 12.26
N CYS A 153 8.37 8.74 11.82
CA CYS A 153 8.23 9.08 10.39
C CYS A 153 9.56 9.12 9.62
N SER A 154 10.67 9.49 10.27
CA SER A 154 12.02 9.53 9.67
C SER A 154 12.51 8.16 9.18
N TRP A 155 12.01 7.08 9.79
CA TRP A 155 12.42 5.70 9.48
C TRP A 155 11.32 4.93 8.76
N LEU A 156 10.12 5.50 8.67
CA LEU A 156 8.98 4.87 8.02
C LEU A 156 9.07 4.90 6.50
N TYR A 157 9.66 5.97 5.93
CA TYR A 157 9.79 6.12 4.49
C TYR A 157 11.12 6.76 4.10
N CYS A 158 11.91 6.02 3.33
CA CYS A 158 13.07 6.53 2.61
C CYS A 158 12.88 6.23 1.13
N GLY A 159 12.55 7.25 0.33
CA GLY A 159 12.22 7.11 -1.09
C GLY A 159 13.31 6.39 -1.90
N PRO A 160 14.58 6.82 -1.84
CA PRO A 160 15.68 6.14 -2.53
C PRO A 160 15.81 4.65 -2.16
N LEU A 161 15.69 4.32 -0.85
CA LEU A 161 15.74 2.94 -0.36
C LEU A 161 14.58 2.11 -0.93
N LEU A 162 13.35 2.61 -0.81
CA LEU A 162 12.16 1.88 -1.20
C LEU A 162 12.05 1.66 -2.72
N HIS A 163 12.45 2.65 -3.53
CA HIS A 163 12.52 2.49 -4.98
C HIS A 163 13.60 1.47 -5.40
N LYS A 164 14.77 1.51 -4.75
CA LYS A 164 15.84 0.54 -4.99
C LYS A 164 15.37 -0.89 -4.64
N LEU A 165 14.78 -1.05 -3.47
CA LEU A 165 14.26 -2.32 -2.99
C LEU A 165 13.13 -2.86 -3.86
N GLN A 166 12.17 -2.01 -4.23
CA GLN A 166 11.06 -2.39 -5.09
C GLN A 166 11.55 -2.87 -6.47
N ASN A 167 12.56 -2.20 -7.04
CA ASN A 167 13.17 -2.65 -8.30
C ASN A 167 13.84 -4.02 -8.15
N ALA A 168 14.59 -4.24 -7.06
CA ALA A 168 15.21 -5.53 -6.78
C ALA A 168 14.17 -6.66 -6.60
N LEU A 169 13.04 -6.37 -5.97
CA LEU A 169 11.91 -7.29 -5.77
C LEU A 169 11.18 -7.62 -7.07
N LEU A 170 11.07 -6.66 -8.00
CA LEU A 170 10.48 -6.91 -9.33
C LEU A 170 11.40 -7.76 -10.21
N ARG A 171 12.71 -7.50 -10.19
CA ARG A 171 13.69 -8.15 -11.07
C ARG A 171 13.98 -9.59 -10.64
N HIS A 172 14.04 -9.84 -9.34
CA HIS A 172 14.50 -11.11 -8.79
C HIS A 172 13.45 -11.66 -7.81
N ILE A 173 12.76 -12.72 -8.24
CA ILE A 173 11.66 -13.34 -7.50
C ILE A 173 12.12 -13.87 -6.13
N SER A 174 13.40 -14.27 -6.00
CA SER A 174 13.98 -14.77 -4.74
C SER A 174 14.35 -13.67 -3.73
N THR A 175 14.52 -12.41 -4.15
CA THR A 175 14.99 -11.32 -3.27
C THR A 175 14.15 -11.19 -2.01
N PHE A 176 12.82 -11.28 -2.14
CA PHE A 176 11.93 -11.19 -0.98
C PHE A 176 12.18 -12.34 0.01
N LYS A 177 12.34 -13.56 -0.52
CA LYS A 177 12.61 -14.75 0.30
C LYS A 177 13.96 -14.63 0.99
N GLU A 178 15.02 -14.28 0.26
CA GLU A 178 16.36 -14.07 0.82
C GLU A 178 16.36 -13.03 1.93
N LEU A 179 15.75 -11.87 1.70
CA LEU A 179 15.67 -10.80 2.72
C LEU A 179 14.85 -11.22 3.93
N LYS A 180 13.70 -11.89 3.71
CA LYS A 180 12.90 -12.47 4.79
C LYS A 180 13.72 -13.51 5.56
N ASP A 181 14.56 -14.27 4.87
CA ASP A 181 15.36 -15.34 5.45
C ASP A 181 16.55 -14.85 6.30
N LEU A 182 16.79 -13.54 6.33
CA LEU A 182 17.77 -12.89 7.21
C LEU A 182 17.15 -12.26 8.47
N LEU A 183 15.83 -12.20 8.55
CA LEU A 183 15.13 -11.53 9.66
C LEU A 183 15.02 -12.45 10.89
N ALA A 184 14.95 -11.87 12.08
CA ALA A 184 14.56 -12.60 13.29
C ALA A 184 13.13 -13.19 13.15
N GLU A 185 12.88 -14.29 13.84
CA GLU A 185 11.62 -15.06 13.73
C GLU A 185 10.36 -14.20 13.92
N ARG A 186 10.36 -13.31 14.92
CA ARG A 186 9.25 -12.38 15.18
C ARG A 186 8.87 -11.54 13.95
N TRP A 187 9.86 -11.11 13.17
CA TRP A 187 9.65 -10.27 12.00
C TRP A 187 9.12 -11.11 10.84
N ARG A 188 9.61 -12.34 10.68
CA ARG A 188 9.10 -13.28 9.66
C ARG A 188 7.63 -13.58 9.89
N VAL A 189 7.26 -13.96 11.11
CA VAL A 189 5.88 -14.29 11.47
C VAL A 189 4.94 -13.11 11.19
N LEU A 190 5.37 -11.90 11.58
CA LEU A 190 4.62 -10.68 11.30
C LEU A 190 4.45 -10.42 9.80
N LEU A 191 5.54 -10.48 9.02
CA LEU A 191 5.50 -10.31 7.57
C LEU A 191 4.54 -11.29 6.92
N GLU A 192 4.62 -12.57 7.30
CA GLU A 192 3.76 -13.60 6.74
C GLU A 192 2.29 -13.38 7.10
N THR A 193 2.01 -13.00 8.34
CA THR A 193 0.65 -12.73 8.80
C THR A 193 0.04 -11.58 7.99
N LEU A 194 0.79 -10.50 7.80
CA LEU A 194 0.35 -9.35 7.01
C LEU A 194 0.12 -9.71 5.56
N LEU A 195 1.05 -10.43 4.94
CA LEU A 195 0.95 -10.90 3.56
C LEU A 195 -0.28 -11.79 3.39
N LYS A 196 -0.47 -12.80 4.25
CA LYS A 196 -1.65 -13.69 4.23
C LYS A 196 -2.94 -12.89 4.41
N SER A 197 -2.99 -11.98 5.39
CA SER A 197 -4.17 -11.15 5.70
C SER A 197 -4.52 -10.12 4.61
N ALA A 198 -3.57 -9.79 3.74
CA ALA A 198 -3.78 -8.96 2.56
C ALA A 198 -4.50 -9.71 1.41
N GLY A 199 -4.89 -10.98 1.62
CA GLY A 199 -5.59 -11.80 0.65
C GLY A 199 -4.67 -12.69 -0.20
N LEU A 200 -3.44 -12.94 0.27
CA LEU A 200 -2.53 -13.87 -0.38
C LEU A 200 -2.83 -15.29 0.11
N GLY A 201 -3.34 -16.13 -0.79
CA GLY A 201 -3.21 -17.59 -0.62
C GLY A 201 -1.73 -18.01 -0.60
N PRO A 202 -1.43 -19.28 -0.29
CA PRO A 202 -0.06 -19.81 -0.32
C PRO A 202 0.57 -19.54 -1.69
N TRP A 203 1.59 -18.69 -1.73
CA TRP A 203 2.24 -18.33 -2.99
C TRP A 203 3.34 -19.37 -3.28
N ASP A 204 2.94 -20.46 -3.94
CA ASP A 204 3.88 -21.28 -4.69
C ASP A 204 4.29 -20.48 -5.92
N GLY A 205 5.59 -20.24 -6.11
CA GLY A 205 6.16 -19.27 -7.06
C GLY A 205 5.96 -19.55 -8.55
N ALA A 206 4.84 -20.12 -8.97
CA ALA A 206 4.46 -20.25 -10.37
C ALA A 206 3.61 -19.04 -10.79
N GLY A 207 4.14 -18.23 -11.71
CA GLY A 207 3.35 -17.19 -12.36
C GLY A 207 2.18 -17.80 -13.14
N PRO A 208 1.10 -17.04 -13.40
CA PRO A 208 0.04 -17.51 -14.29
C PRO A 208 0.64 -17.71 -15.68
N SER A 209 0.66 -18.95 -16.13
CA SER A 209 0.95 -19.29 -17.52
C SER A 209 -0.05 -18.57 -18.42
N ALA A 210 0.46 -18.02 -19.52
CA ALA A 210 -0.30 -17.25 -20.49
C ALA A 210 -1.63 -17.95 -20.83
N GLY A 211 -2.73 -17.21 -20.68
CA GLY A 211 -4.03 -17.66 -21.10
C GLY A 211 -4.03 -17.99 -22.59
N VAL A 212 -4.34 -19.24 -22.91
CA VAL A 212 -4.76 -19.66 -24.24
C VAL A 212 -6.14 -19.03 -24.46
N GLY A 213 -6.19 -17.95 -25.26
CA GLY A 213 -7.43 -17.41 -25.79
C GLY A 213 -7.94 -18.28 -26.94
N PRO A 214 -9.26 -18.54 -27.05
CA PRO A 214 -9.80 -19.18 -28.23
C PRO A 214 -9.90 -18.18 -29.39
N SER A 215 -9.52 -18.65 -30.58
CA SER A 215 -9.76 -18.04 -31.88
C SER A 215 -11.21 -17.61 -32.08
N GLY A 216 -11.41 -16.48 -32.75
CA GLY A 216 -12.71 -15.97 -33.18
C GLY A 216 -12.57 -14.66 -33.95
N ASP A 217 -12.14 -14.80 -35.19
CA ASP A 217 -12.60 -14.12 -36.42
C ASP A 217 -12.62 -12.59 -36.55
N ASP A 218 -12.04 -12.19 -37.69
CA ASP A 218 -12.01 -10.89 -38.35
C ASP A 218 -13.35 -10.12 -38.33
N GLU A 219 -13.30 -8.81 -38.02
CA GLU A 219 -13.96 -7.77 -38.83
C GLU A 219 -13.25 -6.42 -38.66
N GLY A 220 -12.84 -5.85 -39.80
CA GLY A 220 -12.00 -4.66 -39.89
C GLY A 220 -12.70 -3.34 -39.64
N TRP A 221 -11.99 -2.41 -39.01
CA TRP A 221 -12.31 -1.00 -39.03
C TRP A 221 -11.18 -0.20 -39.66
N GLN A 222 -11.49 0.37 -40.81
CA GLN A 222 -10.62 1.20 -41.64
C GLN A 222 -10.22 2.49 -40.92
N SER A 223 -8.93 2.80 -40.96
CA SER A 223 -8.36 4.07 -40.50
C SER A 223 -8.69 5.20 -41.48
N GLN A 224 -9.54 6.15 -41.10
CA GLN A 224 -9.68 7.41 -41.84
C GLN A 224 -8.64 8.42 -41.35
N THR A 225 -7.60 8.60 -42.16
CA THR A 225 -6.63 9.71 -42.05
C THR A 225 -7.32 11.04 -42.35
N ARG A 226 -7.46 11.90 -41.35
CA ARG A 226 -8.02 13.25 -41.51
C ARG A 226 -6.96 14.18 -42.12
N LYS A 227 -7.13 14.48 -43.41
CA LYS A 227 -6.31 15.36 -44.24
C LYS A 227 -6.33 16.80 -43.70
N LYS A 228 -5.14 17.31 -43.38
CA LYS A 228 -4.85 18.67 -42.91
C LYS A 228 -5.02 19.67 -44.06
N ARG A 229 -6.06 20.51 -44.02
CA ARG A 229 -6.19 21.69 -44.90
C ARG A 229 -5.40 22.85 -44.28
N ARG A 230 -4.42 23.36 -45.03
CA ARG A 230 -3.68 24.59 -44.78
C ARG A 230 -3.74 25.37 -46.10
N ASN A 231 -4.32 26.57 -46.04
CA ASN A 231 -4.51 27.60 -47.08
C ASN A 231 -5.06 27.16 -48.45
#